data_AF-A0A8T3AJS8-F1
#
_entry.id   AF-A0A8T3AJS8-F1
#
_cell.length_a   1.000
_cell.length_b   1.000
_cell.length_c   1.000
_cell.angle_alpha   90.00
_cell.angle_beta   90.00
_cell.angle_gamma   90.00
#
_symmetry.space_group_name_H-M   'P 1'
#
loop_
_entity.id
_entity.type
_entity.pdbx_description
1 polymer ?
#
loop_
_entity_poly.entity_id
_entity_poly.type
_entity_poly.pdbx_seq_one_letter_code
_entity_poly.pdbx_strand_id
1 'polypeptide(L)'
;MTVAAGLGYALIALGPALSIFVSVIAKKPFLVLTLLSSTLFWLVSLILLSGAWRAFLPINSSALWAYVIVIVTSVSFQEGVRLVFWKLYKLLFCAAGGLGHGVAHGVFFCLSLLTPAFGGATYYVERCSHMPFFLISAIISLAFLLIHTFAMVIAFNGYAESRKSDQFFVPVIHMVAAIMTLINLAPGGCAIGVPLLCISAAVTLHYCWKMVCRRLRENSDGR
;
A
#
# COMPACT_ATOMS: atom_id res chain seq x y z
N MET A 1 14.37 -5.08 23.31
CA MET A 1 13.16 -4.28 23.30
C MET A 1 12.16 -5.01 24.14
N THR A 2 11.27 -4.29 24.81
CA THR A 2 10.18 -4.91 25.54
C THR A 2 9.13 -5.40 24.54
N VAL A 3 8.39 -6.46 24.89
CA VAL A 3 7.20 -6.92 24.13
C VAL A 3 6.26 -5.75 23.80
N ALA A 4 6.18 -4.76 24.71
CA ALA A 4 5.43 -3.53 24.52
C ALA A 4 5.85 -2.73 23.27
N ALA A 5 7.15 -2.63 22.96
CA ALA A 5 7.61 -1.91 21.78
C ALA A 5 7.25 -2.65 20.48
N GLY A 6 7.40 -3.99 20.46
CA GLY A 6 6.98 -4.82 19.33
C GLY A 6 5.47 -4.73 19.07
N LEU A 7 4.67 -4.78 20.13
CA LEU A 7 3.21 -4.54 20.05
C LEU A 7 2.90 -3.12 19.56
N GLY A 8 3.62 -2.11 20.05
CA GLY A 8 3.47 -0.72 19.60
C GLY A 8 3.69 -0.57 18.09
N TYR A 9 4.76 -1.16 17.56
CA TYR A 9 5.04 -1.13 16.12
C TYR A 9 4.00 -1.90 15.29
N ALA A 10 3.53 -3.04 15.80
CA ALA A 10 2.46 -3.81 15.17
C ALA A 10 1.17 -2.96 15.07
N LEU A 11 0.79 -2.28 16.15
CA LEU A 11 -0.40 -1.44 16.20
C LEU A 11 -0.26 -0.18 15.35
N ILE A 12 0.92 0.42 15.25
CA ILE A 12 1.18 1.54 14.32
C ILE A 12 0.98 1.07 12.88
N ALA A 13 1.60 -0.06 12.51
CA ALA A 13 1.58 -0.55 11.14
C ALA A 13 0.20 -1.11 10.72
N LEU A 14 -0.47 -1.86 11.60
CA LEU A 14 -1.67 -2.64 11.27
C LEU A 14 -2.94 -2.12 11.94
N GLY A 15 -2.86 -1.26 12.95
CA GLY A 15 -4.01 -0.81 13.74
C GLY A 15 -5.16 -0.25 12.89
N PRO A 16 -4.90 0.65 11.93
CA PRO A 16 -5.96 1.16 11.05
C PRO A 16 -6.59 0.07 10.18
N ALA A 17 -5.81 -0.85 9.62
CA ALA A 17 -6.36 -1.98 8.86
C ALA A 17 -7.19 -2.91 9.73
N LEU A 18 -6.74 -3.22 10.95
CA LEU A 18 -7.49 -4.05 11.89
C LEU A 18 -8.82 -3.37 12.28
N SER A 19 -8.79 -2.06 12.51
CA SER A 19 -9.99 -1.27 12.81
C SER A 19 -11.00 -1.32 11.66
N ILE A 20 -10.57 -1.11 10.41
CA ILE A 20 -11.45 -1.21 9.23
C ILE A 20 -11.94 -2.65 9.05
N PHE A 21 -11.06 -3.63 9.25
CA PHE A 21 -11.40 -5.03 9.09
C PHE A 21 -12.52 -5.45 10.05
N VAL A 22 -12.36 -5.20 11.35
CA VAL A 22 -13.34 -5.58 12.37
C VAL A 22 -14.64 -4.78 12.23
N SER A 23 -14.54 -3.48 11.94
CA SER A 23 -15.71 -2.59 11.94
C SER A 23 -16.58 -2.70 10.69
N VAL A 24 -16.00 -2.99 9.52
CA VAL A 24 -16.70 -3.00 8.22
C VAL A 24 -16.60 -4.35 7.51
N ILE A 25 -15.38 -4.89 7.37
CA ILE A 25 -15.11 -6.03 6.46
C ILE A 25 -15.64 -7.34 7.03
N ALA A 26 -15.34 -7.64 8.29
CA ALA A 26 -15.72 -8.89 8.95
C ALA A 26 -17.24 -9.07 9.06
N LYS A 27 -18.02 -7.98 9.00
CA LYS A 27 -19.48 -8.00 9.07
C LYS A 27 -20.15 -8.50 7.78
N LYS A 28 -19.40 -8.60 6.67
CA LYS A 28 -19.93 -9.01 5.36
C LYS A 28 -19.01 -10.07 4.75
N PRO A 29 -19.45 -11.35 4.63
CA PRO A 29 -18.59 -12.43 4.12
C PRO A 29 -18.09 -12.15 2.70
N PHE A 30 -18.92 -11.44 1.94
CA PHE A 30 -18.62 -10.93 0.63
C PHE A 30 -17.32 -10.08 0.58
N LEU A 31 -17.22 -9.12 1.49
CA LEU A 31 -16.11 -8.18 1.58
C LEU A 31 -14.83 -8.89 2.01
N VAL A 32 -14.95 -9.92 2.86
CA VAL A 32 -13.84 -10.80 3.25
C VAL A 32 -13.31 -11.60 2.06
N LEU A 33 -14.18 -12.23 1.26
CA LEU A 33 -13.74 -13.02 0.10
C LEU A 33 -12.99 -12.14 -0.91
N THR A 34 -13.50 -10.94 -1.12
CA THR A 34 -12.93 -9.96 -2.02
C THR A 34 -11.55 -9.49 -1.52
N LEU A 35 -11.42 -9.26 -0.21
CA LEU A 35 -10.16 -8.99 0.46
C LEU A 35 -9.09 -10.06 0.19
N LEU A 36 -9.46 -11.32 0.40
CA LEU A 36 -8.58 -12.47 0.28
C LEU A 36 -8.14 -12.65 -1.18
N SER A 37 -9.08 -12.56 -2.13
CA SER A 37 -8.77 -12.61 -3.56
C SER A 37 -7.77 -11.51 -3.97
N SER A 38 -8.01 -10.26 -3.57
CA SER A 38 -7.08 -9.15 -3.83
C SER A 38 -5.68 -9.41 -3.29
N THR A 39 -5.59 -10.00 -2.10
CA THR A 39 -4.31 -10.32 -1.46
C THR A 39 -3.55 -11.38 -2.24
N LEU A 40 -4.26 -12.41 -2.73
CA LEU A 40 -3.68 -13.45 -3.58
C LEU A 40 -3.16 -12.88 -4.90
N PHE A 41 -3.95 -12.05 -5.59
CA PHE A 41 -3.51 -11.41 -6.84
C PHE A 41 -2.25 -10.56 -6.64
N TRP A 42 -2.20 -9.82 -5.53
CA TRP A 42 -1.02 -9.03 -5.18
C TRP A 42 0.19 -9.91 -4.89
N LEU A 43 0.05 -10.96 -4.09
CA LEU A 43 1.14 -11.90 -3.79
C LEU A 43 1.68 -12.57 -5.04
N VAL A 44 0.80 -13.08 -5.91
CA VAL A 44 1.17 -13.67 -7.20
C VAL A 44 1.93 -12.63 -8.04
N SER A 45 1.49 -11.38 -8.05
CA SER A 45 2.18 -10.33 -8.81
C SER A 45 3.63 -10.13 -8.35
N LEU A 46 3.87 -10.13 -7.03
CA LEU A 46 5.22 -9.99 -6.48
C LEU A 46 6.08 -11.23 -6.71
N ILE A 47 5.50 -12.44 -6.61
CA ILE A 47 6.24 -13.69 -6.85
C ILE A 47 6.70 -13.76 -8.30
N LEU A 48 5.81 -13.48 -9.26
CA LEU A 48 6.16 -13.49 -10.69
C LEU A 48 7.27 -12.49 -10.99
N LEU A 49 7.16 -11.29 -10.42
CA LEU A 49 8.14 -10.25 -10.66
C LEU A 49 9.48 -10.49 -9.97
N SER A 50 9.46 -11.06 -8.76
CA SER A 50 10.67 -11.52 -8.07
C SER A 50 11.38 -12.64 -8.86
N GLY A 51 10.62 -13.60 -9.40
CA GLY A 51 11.14 -14.64 -10.28
C GLY A 51 11.76 -14.08 -11.56
N ALA A 52 11.11 -13.08 -12.19
CA ALA A 52 11.63 -12.40 -13.37
C ALA A 52 12.94 -11.65 -13.07
N TRP A 53 13.01 -10.89 -11.97
CA TRP A 53 14.20 -10.15 -11.58
C TRP A 53 15.37 -11.04 -11.14
N ARG A 54 15.09 -12.25 -10.66
CA ARG A 54 16.14 -13.21 -10.27
C ARG A 54 17.06 -13.57 -11.44
N ALA A 55 16.56 -13.56 -12.68
CA ALA A 55 17.36 -13.86 -13.87
C ALA A 55 18.43 -12.79 -14.17
N PHE A 56 18.29 -11.57 -13.62
CA PHE A 56 19.19 -10.46 -13.88
C PHE A 56 20.25 -10.26 -12.78
N LEU A 57 20.31 -11.13 -11.77
CA LEU A 57 21.31 -11.07 -10.71
C LEU A 57 22.61 -11.79 -11.11
N PRO A 58 23.81 -11.29 -10.75
CA PRO A 58 24.07 -10.16 -9.86
C PRO A 58 24.22 -8.82 -10.61
N ILE A 59 23.47 -7.81 -10.17
CA ILE A 59 23.69 -6.41 -10.58
C ILE A 59 24.57 -5.74 -9.52
N ASN A 60 25.57 -4.97 -9.94
CA ASN A 60 26.44 -4.23 -9.01
C ASN A 60 25.63 -3.36 -8.05
N SER A 61 25.85 -3.52 -6.74
CA SER A 61 25.06 -2.90 -5.66
C SER A 61 25.20 -1.37 -5.55
N SER A 62 26.08 -0.76 -6.33
CA SER A 62 26.24 0.71 -6.46
C SER A 62 25.29 1.34 -7.49
N ALA A 63 24.52 0.52 -8.22
CA ALA A 63 23.63 0.98 -9.28
C ALA A 63 22.28 1.49 -8.75
N LEU A 64 22.18 2.78 -8.41
CA LEU A 64 20.88 3.42 -8.12
C LEU A 64 19.85 3.17 -9.23
N TRP A 65 20.31 3.14 -10.48
CA TRP A 65 19.46 2.86 -11.65
C TRP A 65 18.78 1.49 -11.57
N ALA A 66 19.43 0.48 -11.00
CA ALA A 66 18.85 -0.86 -10.87
C ALA A 66 17.64 -0.83 -9.92
N TYR A 67 17.77 -0.15 -8.76
CA TYR A 67 16.65 0.04 -7.83
C TYR A 67 15.50 0.82 -8.47
N VAL A 68 15.79 1.85 -9.25
CA VAL A 68 14.76 2.62 -9.97
C VAL A 68 14.02 1.74 -10.98
N ILE A 69 14.73 0.97 -11.81
CA ILE A 69 14.07 0.10 -12.80
C ILE A 69 13.24 -0.99 -12.11
N VAL A 70 13.76 -1.59 -11.02
CA VAL A 70 12.99 -2.55 -10.21
C VAL A 70 11.71 -1.92 -9.69
N ILE A 71 11.78 -0.72 -9.11
CA ILE A 71 10.60 -0.02 -8.58
C ILE A 71 9.61 0.29 -9.70
N VAL A 72 10.07 0.88 -10.81
CA VAL A 72 9.19 1.29 -11.92
C VAL A 72 8.49 0.09 -12.53
N THR A 73 9.23 -0.99 -12.81
CA THR A 73 8.64 -2.23 -13.35
C THR A 73 7.67 -2.86 -12.36
N SER A 74 7.99 -2.85 -11.05
CA SER A 74 7.13 -3.39 -10.00
C SER A 74 5.84 -2.64 -9.81
N VAL A 75 5.91 -1.32 -9.73
CA VAL A 75 4.72 -0.47 -9.56
C VAL A 75 3.84 -0.57 -10.80
N SER A 76 4.43 -0.53 -12.00
CA SER A 76 3.69 -0.65 -13.25
C SER A 76 2.96 -1.99 -13.36
N PHE A 77 3.61 -3.08 -12.99
CA PHE A 77 3.00 -4.41 -12.98
C PHE A 77 1.86 -4.51 -11.95
N GLN A 78 2.07 -3.98 -10.74
CA GLN A 78 1.05 -3.96 -9.68
C GLN A 78 -0.20 -3.15 -10.08
N GLU A 79 -0.02 -2.00 -10.73
CA GLU A 79 -1.15 -1.21 -11.27
C GLU A 79 -1.84 -1.92 -12.45
N GLY A 80 -1.09 -2.61 -13.30
CA GLY A 80 -1.64 -3.46 -14.35
C GLY A 80 -2.51 -4.59 -13.78
N VAL A 81 -2.03 -5.27 -12.73
CA VAL A 81 -2.80 -6.30 -12.02
C VAL A 81 -4.06 -5.71 -11.39
N ARG A 82 -4.03 -4.47 -10.88
CA ARG A 82 -5.23 -3.79 -10.37
C ARG A 82 -6.31 -3.60 -11.43
N LEU A 83 -5.92 -3.24 -12.66
CA LEU A 83 -6.83 -3.12 -13.80
C LEU A 83 -7.43 -4.47 -14.20
N VAL A 84 -6.59 -5.50 -14.30
CA VAL A 84 -7.04 -6.88 -14.59
C VAL A 84 -8.00 -7.35 -13.51
N PHE A 85 -7.64 -7.13 -12.26
CA PHE A 85 -8.45 -7.44 -11.10
C PHE A 85 -9.83 -6.75 -11.21
N TRP A 86 -9.89 -5.45 -11.50
CA TRP A 86 -11.16 -4.74 -11.70
C TRP A 86 -11.99 -5.35 -12.83
N LYS A 87 -11.38 -5.71 -13.96
CA LYS A 87 -12.09 -6.33 -15.09
C LYS A 87 -12.67 -7.69 -14.72
N LEU A 88 -11.88 -8.54 -14.05
CA LEU A 88 -12.32 -9.85 -13.57
C LEU A 88 -13.43 -9.72 -12.53
N TYR A 89 -13.27 -8.79 -11.61
CA TYR A 89 -14.29 -8.44 -10.64
C TYR A 89 -15.57 -7.98 -11.35
N LYS A 90 -15.51 -7.03 -12.29
CA LYS A 90 -16.69 -6.56 -13.02
C LYS A 90 -17.38 -7.71 -13.79
N LEU A 91 -16.61 -8.60 -14.41
CA LEU A 91 -17.15 -9.75 -15.13
C LEU A 91 -17.87 -10.73 -14.18
N LEU A 92 -17.26 -11.06 -13.05
CA LEU A 92 -17.82 -11.97 -12.06
C LEU A 92 -19.02 -11.35 -11.32
N PHE A 93 -18.97 -10.04 -11.03
CA PHE A 93 -19.96 -9.31 -10.25
C PHE A 93 -21.12 -8.74 -11.08
N CYS A 94 -20.97 -8.58 -12.40
CA CYS A 94 -22.13 -8.40 -13.28
C CYS A 94 -23.08 -9.62 -13.24
N ALA A 95 -22.61 -10.79 -12.76
CA ALA A 95 -23.47 -11.94 -12.47
C ALA A 95 -23.97 -12.01 -11.01
N ALA A 96 -23.37 -11.29 -10.06
CA ALA A 96 -23.81 -11.20 -8.67
C ALA A 96 -23.16 -9.98 -7.99
N GLY A 97 -23.88 -8.93 -7.60
CA GLY A 97 -23.30 -7.62 -7.23
C GLY A 97 -22.63 -7.46 -5.84
N GLY A 98 -21.79 -6.42 -5.72
CA GLY A 98 -21.34 -5.76 -4.46
C GLY A 98 -19.84 -5.87 -4.15
N LEU A 99 -19.19 -4.85 -3.55
CA LEU A 99 -17.72 -4.52 -3.52
C LEU A 99 -16.96 -4.82 -2.21
N GLY A 100 -15.62 -5.01 -2.31
CA GLY A 100 -14.62 -4.14 -1.64
C GLY A 100 -13.16 -4.66 -1.46
N HIS A 101 -12.17 -3.76 -1.53
CA HIS A 101 -10.74 -4.05 -1.80
C HIS A 101 -9.74 -3.16 -1.03
N GLY A 102 -9.21 -3.57 0.13
CA GLY A 102 -8.20 -2.70 0.75
C GLY A 102 -7.48 -3.13 2.03
N VAL A 103 -7.04 -4.39 2.17
CA VAL A 103 -6.28 -4.84 3.38
C VAL A 103 -5.01 -5.65 3.07
N ALA A 104 -4.75 -6.03 1.81
CA ALA A 104 -3.61 -6.89 1.45
C ALA A 104 -2.21 -6.34 1.81
N HIS A 105 -2.00 -5.03 1.64
CA HIS A 105 -0.65 -4.44 1.69
C HIS A 105 -0.05 -4.28 3.10
N GLY A 106 -0.86 -4.14 4.15
CA GLY A 106 -0.35 -3.95 5.51
C GLY A 106 0.29 -5.20 6.10
N VAL A 107 -0.24 -6.38 5.73
CA VAL A 107 0.09 -7.65 6.39
C VAL A 107 1.47 -8.16 5.99
N PHE A 108 1.88 -8.05 4.72
CA PHE A 108 3.14 -8.67 4.26
C PHE A 108 4.40 -7.89 4.66
N PHE A 109 4.34 -6.56 4.69
CA PHE A 109 5.47 -5.72 5.10
C PHE A 109 5.67 -5.74 6.62
N CYS A 110 4.58 -5.80 7.40
CA CYS A 110 4.67 -5.91 8.85
C CYS A 110 5.15 -7.31 9.29
N LEU A 111 4.63 -8.40 8.72
CA LEU A 111 5.00 -9.77 9.15
C LEU A 111 6.49 -10.09 8.97
N SER A 112 7.10 -9.61 7.89
CA SER A 112 8.52 -9.88 7.60
C SER A 112 9.49 -9.22 8.59
N LEU A 113 9.06 -8.15 9.27
CA LEU A 113 9.88 -7.38 10.22
C LEU A 113 9.38 -7.46 11.67
N LEU A 114 8.21 -8.06 11.91
CA LEU A 114 7.61 -8.16 13.23
C LEU A 114 8.33 -9.18 14.12
N THR A 115 8.77 -10.32 13.56
CA THR A 115 9.50 -11.34 14.33
C THR A 115 10.81 -10.80 14.92
N PRO A 116 11.66 -10.08 14.16
CA PRO A 116 12.82 -9.40 14.75
C PRO A 116 12.47 -8.26 15.71
N ALA A 117 11.32 -7.59 15.53
CA ALA A 117 10.90 -6.47 16.38
C ALA A 117 10.53 -6.88 17.82
N PHE A 118 10.22 -8.16 18.07
CA PHE A 118 10.01 -8.71 19.41
C PHE A 118 11.32 -9.08 20.14
N GLY A 119 12.49 -8.85 19.51
CA GLY A 119 13.80 -9.19 20.06
C GLY A 119 14.27 -8.32 21.25
N GLY A 120 15.27 -8.83 21.97
CA GLY A 120 15.87 -8.19 23.15
C GLY A 120 16.59 -6.86 22.91
N ALA A 121 16.82 -6.44 21.66
CA ALA A 121 17.53 -5.20 21.30
C ALA A 121 16.83 -4.43 20.18
N THR A 122 17.01 -3.10 20.16
CA THR A 122 16.57 -2.25 19.05
C THR A 122 17.70 -2.04 18.07
N TYR A 123 17.37 -1.93 16.79
CA TYR A 123 18.34 -1.78 15.72
C TYR A 123 18.31 -0.35 15.18
N TYR A 124 19.48 0.29 15.15
CA TYR A 124 19.69 1.59 14.52
C TYR A 124 20.63 1.42 13.34
N VAL A 125 20.36 2.17 12.28
CA VAL A 125 21.20 2.18 11.07
C VAL A 125 22.05 3.44 11.09
N GLU A 126 23.31 3.38 10.68
CA GLU A 126 24.21 4.55 10.67
C GLU A 126 23.66 5.72 9.84
N ARG A 127 22.97 5.42 8.74
CA ARG A 127 22.28 6.41 7.90
C ARG A 127 21.17 7.15 8.66
N CYS A 128 20.63 6.58 9.73
CA CYS A 128 19.50 7.06 10.50
C CYS A 128 19.57 6.65 11.98
N SER A 129 20.50 7.26 12.72
CA SER A 129 20.73 6.96 14.15
C SER A 129 19.73 7.59 15.11
N HIS A 130 18.96 8.59 14.66
CA HIS A 130 18.02 9.33 15.51
C HIS A 130 16.68 8.60 15.75
N MET A 131 16.34 7.58 14.96
CA MET A 131 15.08 6.85 15.06
C MET A 131 15.32 5.34 14.85
N PRO A 132 14.69 4.45 15.64
CA PRO A 132 14.92 3.02 15.50
C PRO A 132 14.36 2.49 14.17
N PHE A 133 15.08 1.56 13.55
CA PHE A 133 14.75 0.96 12.25
C PHE A 133 13.32 0.41 12.22
N PHE A 134 12.92 -0.31 13.27
CA PHE A 134 11.58 -0.90 13.36
C PHE A 134 10.45 0.13 13.40
N LEU A 135 10.67 1.31 13.99
CA LEU A 135 9.69 2.39 13.99
C LEU A 135 9.56 3.02 12.60
N ILE A 136 10.69 3.27 11.93
CA ILE A 136 10.71 3.75 10.54
C ILE A 136 9.94 2.78 9.64
N SER A 137 10.23 1.48 9.74
CA SER A 137 9.54 0.45 8.97
C SER A 137 8.04 0.42 9.29
N ALA A 138 7.63 0.54 10.55
CA ALA A 138 6.22 0.57 10.93
C ALA A 138 5.48 1.78 10.32
N ILE A 139 6.09 2.96 10.33
CA ILE A 139 5.48 4.18 9.75
C ILE A 139 5.41 4.09 8.22
N ILE A 140 6.46 3.62 7.56
CA ILE A 140 6.46 3.40 6.10
C ILE A 140 5.37 2.38 5.73
N SER A 141 5.25 1.28 6.49
CA SER A 141 4.20 0.28 6.31
C SER A 141 2.81 0.90 6.40
N LEU A 142 2.57 1.70 7.44
CA LEU A 142 1.32 2.41 7.64
C LEU A 142 1.02 3.36 6.47
N ALA A 143 2.01 4.12 6.01
CA ALA A 143 1.84 5.05 4.89
C ALA A 143 1.41 4.30 3.61
N PHE A 144 2.11 3.22 3.22
CA PHE A 144 1.72 2.41 2.08
C PHE A 144 0.37 1.72 2.27
N LEU A 145 0.06 1.23 3.46
CA LEU A 145 -1.25 0.67 3.79
C LEU A 145 -2.35 1.68 3.48
N LEU A 146 -2.24 2.90 4.01
CA LEU A 146 -3.24 3.96 3.78
C LEU A 146 -3.31 4.33 2.29
N ILE A 147 -2.18 4.53 1.62
CA ILE A 147 -2.14 4.85 0.18
C ILE A 147 -2.86 3.76 -0.62
N HIS A 148 -2.52 2.49 -0.43
CA HIS A 148 -3.12 1.39 -1.19
C HIS A 148 -4.61 1.22 -0.87
N THR A 149 -5.00 1.29 0.40
CA THR A 149 -6.41 1.16 0.79
C THR A 149 -7.27 2.23 0.12
N PHE A 150 -6.87 3.52 0.21
CA PHE A 150 -7.65 4.60 -0.41
C PHE A 150 -7.49 4.67 -1.92
N ALA A 151 -6.32 4.36 -2.46
CA ALA A 151 -6.09 4.32 -3.90
C ALA A 151 -6.91 3.23 -4.59
N MET A 152 -7.19 2.10 -3.93
CA MET A 152 -8.11 1.09 -4.47
C MET A 152 -9.53 1.62 -4.57
N VAL A 153 -10.02 2.33 -3.53
CA VAL A 153 -11.35 2.97 -3.55
C VAL A 153 -11.45 4.01 -4.67
N ILE A 154 -10.43 4.86 -4.82
CA ILE A 154 -10.37 5.89 -5.87
C ILE A 154 -10.33 5.24 -7.26
N ALA A 155 -9.46 4.24 -7.46
CA ALA A 155 -9.32 3.57 -8.76
C ALA A 155 -10.61 2.87 -9.18
N PHE A 156 -11.26 2.14 -8.28
CA PHE A 156 -12.50 1.41 -8.59
C PHE A 156 -13.63 2.36 -8.94
N ASN A 157 -13.77 3.46 -8.20
CA ASN A 157 -14.72 4.52 -8.55
C ASN A 157 -14.38 5.14 -9.92
N GLY A 158 -13.10 5.42 -10.18
CA GLY A 158 -12.62 5.95 -11.45
C GLY A 158 -12.86 5.00 -12.63
N TYR A 159 -12.77 3.68 -12.42
CA TYR A 159 -13.06 2.67 -13.45
C TYR A 159 -14.56 2.48 -13.68
N ALA A 160 -15.39 2.61 -12.64
CA ALA A 160 -16.84 2.55 -12.75
C ALA A 160 -17.40 3.73 -13.55
N GLU A 161 -16.99 4.96 -13.20
CA GLU A 161 -17.47 6.20 -13.83
C GLU A 161 -16.66 6.61 -15.08
N SER A 162 -15.68 5.81 -15.47
CA SER A 162 -14.73 6.13 -16.55
C SER A 162 -14.01 7.49 -16.38
N ARG A 163 -13.87 7.96 -15.15
CA ARG A 163 -13.31 9.27 -14.82
C ARG A 163 -11.79 9.23 -14.88
N LYS A 164 -11.23 9.81 -15.94
CA LYS A 164 -9.78 9.76 -16.24
C LYS A 164 -8.89 10.36 -15.17
N SER A 165 -9.34 11.40 -14.45
CA SER A 165 -8.57 11.99 -13.34
C SER A 165 -8.23 10.97 -12.27
N ASP A 166 -9.21 10.15 -11.89
CA ASP A 166 -9.10 9.21 -10.77
C ASP A 166 -8.27 7.98 -11.21
N GLN A 167 -8.39 7.58 -12.48
CA GLN A 167 -7.58 6.53 -13.11
C GLN A 167 -6.10 6.89 -13.22
N PHE A 168 -5.77 8.17 -13.46
CA PHE A 168 -4.39 8.63 -13.60
C PHE A 168 -3.74 8.99 -12.26
N PHE A 169 -4.49 9.60 -11.36
CA PHE A 169 -3.98 10.00 -10.03
C PHE A 169 -3.39 8.83 -9.26
N VAL A 170 -4.05 7.67 -9.31
CA VAL A 170 -3.70 6.50 -8.51
C VAL A 170 -2.33 5.88 -8.88
N PRO A 171 -2.04 5.55 -10.16
CA PRO A 171 -0.71 5.09 -10.55
C PRO A 171 0.39 6.11 -10.25
N VAL A 172 0.09 7.41 -10.43
CA VAL A 172 1.06 8.48 -10.18
C VAL A 172 1.42 8.56 -8.69
N ILE A 173 0.43 8.60 -7.79
CA ILE A 173 0.72 8.72 -6.36
C ILE A 173 1.42 7.47 -5.82
N HIS A 174 1.10 6.28 -6.34
CA HIS A 174 1.80 5.04 -5.99
C HIS A 174 3.25 5.07 -6.48
N MET A 175 3.51 5.49 -7.72
CA MET A 175 4.87 5.63 -8.26
C MET A 175 5.69 6.65 -7.47
N VAL A 176 5.11 7.81 -7.16
CA VAL A 176 5.77 8.86 -6.36
C VAL A 176 6.12 8.32 -4.97
N ALA A 177 5.18 7.66 -4.29
CA ALA A 177 5.44 7.05 -2.99
C ALA A 177 6.53 5.98 -3.06
N ALA A 178 6.51 5.11 -4.07
CA ALA A 178 7.52 4.07 -4.24
C ALA A 178 8.92 4.68 -4.47
N ILE A 179 9.05 5.70 -5.32
CA ILE A 179 10.33 6.38 -5.58
C ILE A 179 10.82 7.13 -4.34
N MET A 180 9.93 7.76 -3.57
CA MET A 180 10.29 8.45 -2.32
C MET A 180 10.98 7.51 -1.31
N THR A 181 10.74 6.20 -1.37
CA THR A 181 11.44 5.24 -0.49
C THR A 181 12.94 5.19 -0.74
N LEU A 182 13.42 5.53 -1.94
CA LEU A 182 14.85 5.59 -2.27
C LEU A 182 15.59 6.67 -1.49
N ILE A 183 14.88 7.70 -1.00
CA ILE A 183 15.46 8.75 -0.15
C ILE A 183 16.07 8.11 1.11
N ASN A 184 15.51 7.00 1.61
CA ASN A 184 16.03 6.29 2.78
C ASN A 184 17.44 5.69 2.57
N LEU A 185 17.94 5.61 1.33
CA LEU A 185 19.30 5.15 1.03
C LEU A 185 20.36 6.23 1.34
N ALA A 186 19.96 7.50 1.35
CA ALA A 186 20.84 8.62 1.66
C ALA A 186 21.07 8.77 3.18
N PRO A 187 22.25 9.24 3.62
CA PRO A 187 22.47 9.57 5.03
C PRO A 187 21.51 10.68 5.48
N GLY A 188 20.82 10.47 6.60
CA GLY A 188 19.74 11.32 7.11
C GLY A 188 18.42 11.19 6.34
N GLY A 189 18.35 10.33 5.32
CA GLY A 189 17.23 10.24 4.40
C GLY A 189 15.88 9.89 5.04
N CYS A 190 15.87 9.07 6.09
CA CYS A 190 14.62 8.73 6.80
C CYS A 190 13.92 9.94 7.42
N ALA A 191 14.66 10.98 7.84
CA ALA A 191 14.08 12.17 8.44
C ALA A 191 13.26 12.98 7.42
N ILE A 192 13.52 12.80 6.13
CA ILE A 192 12.85 13.48 5.02
C ILE A 192 11.87 12.52 4.32
N GLY A 193 12.31 11.30 4.02
CA GLY A 193 11.54 10.29 3.29
C GLY A 193 10.30 9.84 4.05
N VAL A 194 10.38 9.66 5.38
CA VAL A 194 9.21 9.23 6.17
C VAL A 194 8.12 10.29 6.20
N PRO A 195 8.39 11.57 6.54
CA PRO A 195 7.37 12.63 6.44
C PRO A 195 6.78 12.79 5.04
N LEU A 196 7.60 12.71 3.98
CA LEU A 196 7.11 12.81 2.61
C LEU A 196 6.14 11.68 2.25
N LEU A 197 6.41 10.45 2.70
CA LEU A 197 5.48 9.31 2.56
C LEU A 197 4.20 9.51 3.37
N CYS A 198 4.28 10.08 4.58
CA CYS A 198 3.09 10.42 5.34
C CYS A 198 2.25 11.51 4.66
N ILE A 199 2.89 12.48 4.01
CA ILE A 199 2.21 13.52 3.22
C ILE A 199 1.51 12.89 2.01
N SER A 200 2.16 11.98 1.27
CA SER A 200 1.50 11.32 0.13
C SER A 200 0.30 10.46 0.57
N ALA A 201 0.38 9.81 1.73
CA ALA A 201 -0.75 9.14 2.36
C ALA A 201 -1.88 10.11 2.72
N ALA A 202 -1.56 11.24 3.35
CA ALA A 202 -2.55 12.27 3.71
C ALA A 202 -3.22 12.89 2.47
N VAL A 203 -2.45 13.14 1.39
CA VAL A 203 -2.97 13.62 0.10
C VAL A 203 -3.92 12.60 -0.51
N THR A 204 -3.57 11.31 -0.49
CA THR A 204 -4.43 10.24 -1.01
C THR A 204 -5.73 10.16 -0.21
N LEU A 205 -5.66 10.22 1.12
CA LEU A 205 -6.83 10.24 1.99
C LEU A 205 -7.71 11.48 1.73
N HIS A 206 -7.11 12.67 1.63
CA HIS A 206 -7.84 13.90 1.34
C HIS A 206 -8.54 13.86 -0.03
N TYR A 207 -7.87 13.31 -1.04
CA TYR A 207 -8.46 13.11 -2.36
C TYR A 207 -9.64 12.13 -2.31
N CYS A 208 -9.48 11.03 -1.57
CA CYS A 208 -10.55 10.06 -1.35
C CYS A 208 -11.75 10.71 -0.66
N TRP A 209 -11.52 11.49 0.39
CA TRP A 209 -12.55 12.23 1.10
C TRP A 209 -13.31 13.17 0.16
N LYS A 210 -12.60 14.00 -0.63
CA LYS A 210 -13.22 14.90 -1.62
C LYS A 210 -14.07 14.16 -2.65
N MET A 211 -13.60 13.03 -3.17
CA MET A 211 -14.34 12.20 -4.10
C MET A 211 -15.64 11.67 -3.47
N VAL A 212 -15.58 11.17 -2.23
CA VAL A 212 -16.77 10.66 -1.51
C VAL A 212 -17.76 11.79 -1.23
N CYS A 213 -17.30 12.94 -0.74
CA CYS A 213 -18.17 14.10 -0.50
C CYS A 213 -18.86 14.58 -1.79
N ARG A 214 -18.15 14.57 -2.92
CA ARG A 214 -18.76 14.91 -4.22
C ARG A 214 -19.86 13.91 -4.59
N ARG A 215 -19.59 12.60 -4.50
CA ARG A 215 -20.57 11.53 -4.75
C ARG A 215 -21.84 11.66 -3.89
N LEU A 216 -21.66 11.97 -2.60
CA LEU A 216 -22.79 12.17 -1.69
C LEU A 216 -23.68 13.35 -2.10
N ARG A 217 -23.06 14.43 -2.60
CA ARG A 217 -23.79 15.60 -3.11
C ARG A 217 -24.55 15.29 -4.40
N GLU A 218 -23.88 14.66 -5.37
CA GLU A 218 -24.50 14.24 -6.65
C GLU A 218 -25.73 13.35 -6.42
N ASN A 219 -25.66 12.42 -5.46
CA ASN A 219 -26.79 11.55 -5.11
C ASN A 219 -27.91 12.27 -4.35
N SER A 220 -27.60 13.38 -3.67
CA SER A 220 -28.59 14.18 -2.94
C SER A 220 -29.35 15.13 -3.86
N ASP A 221 -28.72 15.65 -4.92
CA ASP A 221 -29.35 16.54 -5.91
C ASP A 221 -30.17 15.76 -6.96
N GLY A 222 -29.88 14.47 -7.14
CA GLY A 222 -30.60 13.57 -8.05
C GLY A 222 -31.84 12.86 -7.46
N ARG A 223 -32.26 13.24 -6.25
CA ARG A 223 -33.45 12.73 -5.55
C ARG A 223 -34.43 13.87 -5.32
#